data_AF-A0A482DCG6-F1
#
_entry.id   AF-A0A482DCG6-F1
#
_cell.length_a   1.000
_cell.length_b   1.000
_cell.length_c   1.000
_cell.angle_alpha   90.00
_cell.angle_beta   90.00
_cell.angle_gamma   90.00
#
_symmetry.space_group_name_H-M   'P 1'
#
loop_
_entity.id
_entity.type
_entity.pdbx_description
1 polymer ?
#
loop_
_entity_poly.entity_id
_entity_poly.type
_entity_poly.pdbx_seq_one_letter_code
_entity_poly.pdbx_strand_id
1 'polypeptide(L)'
;MEDQKVQPLNSALWAAALALNFFWVLNILKEAFSSTKNFLNFYPSVGPLLGLFVFSGVVFLASVLIFLITKPKSQKTAFWVYIISAIIFFFMVFPPIFEPLVGFLAGK
;
A
#
# COMPACT_ATOMS: atom_id res chain seq x y z
N MET A 1 2.42 -9.34 30.73
CA MET A 1 1.27 -8.49 30.34
C MET A 1 1.63 -7.47 29.26
N GLU A 2 2.91 -7.14 29.05
CA GLU A 2 3.36 -6.17 28.04
C GLU A 2 3.24 -6.71 26.60
N ASP A 3 3.51 -8.00 26.36
CA ASP A 3 3.45 -8.63 25.03
C ASP A 3 2.05 -8.63 24.38
N GLN A 4 0.97 -8.67 25.17
CA GLN A 4 -0.39 -8.80 24.62
C GLN A 4 -0.87 -7.52 23.91
N LYS A 5 -0.36 -6.33 24.28
CA LYS A 5 -0.72 -5.07 23.63
C LYS A 5 0.20 -4.71 22.46
N VAL A 6 1.44 -5.20 22.48
CA VAL A 6 2.44 -4.92 21.45
C VAL A 6 2.18 -5.74 20.19
N GLN A 7 1.67 -6.97 20.32
CA GLN A 7 1.42 -7.84 19.18
C GLN A 7 0.39 -7.26 18.17
N PRO A 8 -0.79 -6.78 18.57
CA PRO A 8 -1.73 -6.14 17.63
C PRO A 8 -1.16 -4.91 16.95
N LEU A 9 -0.36 -4.11 17.67
CA LEU A 9 0.30 -2.93 17.11
C LEU A 9 1.33 -3.32 16.05
N ASN A 10 2.14 -4.34 16.30
CA ASN A 10 3.10 -4.86 15.33
C ASN A 10 2.38 -5.37 14.07
N SER A 11 1.29 -6.12 14.23
CA SER A 11 0.49 -6.61 13.10
C SER A 11 -0.08 -5.46 12.27
N ALA A 12 -0.54 -4.38 12.92
CA ALA A 12 -1.03 -3.19 12.24
C ALA A 12 0.08 -2.44 11.48
N LEU A 13 1.29 -2.32 12.05
CA LEU A 13 2.43 -1.68 11.38
C LEU A 13 2.86 -2.45 10.12
N TRP A 14 2.95 -3.79 10.21
CA TRP A 14 3.25 -4.63 9.06
C TRP A 14 2.16 -4.55 7.98
N ALA A 15 0.89 -4.58 8.38
CA ALA A 15 -0.22 -4.44 7.45
C ALA A 15 -0.24 -3.07 6.77
N ALA A 16 0.03 -1.99 7.53
CA ALA A 16 0.11 -0.63 6.99
C ALA A 16 1.26 -0.51 5.98
N ALA A 17 2.44 -1.05 6.32
CA ALA A 17 3.57 -1.07 5.41
C ALA A 17 3.23 -1.80 4.09
N LEU A 18 2.56 -2.95 4.17
CA LEU A 18 2.18 -3.71 2.98
C LEU A 18 1.12 -2.95 2.15
N ALA A 19 0.12 -2.36 2.80
CA ALA A 19 -0.92 -1.60 2.13
C ALA A 19 -0.39 -0.33 1.44
N LEU A 20 0.57 0.37 2.05
CA LEU A 20 1.28 1.49 1.43
C LEU A 20 2.02 1.04 0.17
N ASN A 21 2.74 -0.09 0.26
CA ASN A 21 3.47 -0.62 -0.89
C ASN A 21 2.55 -1.04 -2.03
N PHE A 22 1.45 -1.72 -1.68
CA PHE A 22 0.43 -2.09 -2.64
C PHE A 22 -0.21 -0.85 -3.31
N PHE A 23 -0.52 0.20 -2.53
CA PHE A 23 -1.12 1.41 -3.06
C PHE A 23 -0.24 2.06 -4.13
N TRP A 24 1.04 2.33 -3.83
CA TRP A 24 1.87 3.06 -4.77
C TRP A 24 2.12 2.26 -6.05
N VAL A 25 2.30 0.94 -5.94
CA VAL A 25 2.40 0.03 -7.09
C VAL A 25 1.13 0.10 -7.93
N LEU A 26 -0.04 -0.06 -7.31
CA LEU A 26 -1.31 -0.03 -8.03
C LEU A 26 -1.59 1.34 -8.66
N ASN A 27 -1.18 2.43 -8.00
CA ASN A 27 -1.30 3.78 -8.54
C ASN A 27 -0.46 3.98 -9.81
N ILE A 28 0.77 3.45 -9.85
CA ILE A 28 1.59 3.44 -11.07
C ILE A 28 0.93 2.60 -12.15
N LEU A 29 0.51 1.38 -11.84
CA LEU A 29 -0.11 0.47 -12.82
C LEU A 29 -1.39 1.07 -13.41
N LYS A 30 -2.17 1.80 -12.61
CA LYS A 30 -3.36 2.53 -13.05
C LYS A 30 -3.02 3.60 -14.10
N GLU A 31 -1.94 4.36 -13.93
CA GLU A 31 -1.57 5.37 -14.92
C GLU A 31 -0.86 4.77 -16.14
N ALA A 32 -0.09 3.70 -15.96
CA ALA A 32 0.61 3.02 -17.05
C ALA A 32 -0.33 2.21 -17.95
N PHE A 33 -1.39 1.59 -17.40
CA PHE A 33 -2.25 0.66 -18.12
C PHE A 33 -3.74 1.04 -18.05
N SER A 34 -4.36 1.24 -19.21
CA SER A 34 -5.79 1.59 -19.30
C SER A 34 -6.72 0.51 -18.71
N SER A 35 -6.36 -0.77 -18.81
CA SER A 35 -7.13 -1.87 -18.22
C SER A 35 -7.22 -1.74 -16.70
N THR A 36 -6.11 -1.43 -16.03
CA THR A 36 -6.06 -1.21 -14.59
C THR A 36 -6.87 0.03 -14.20
N LYS A 37 -6.75 1.11 -14.98
CA LYS A 37 -7.55 2.33 -14.78
C LYS A 37 -9.05 2.06 -14.84
N ASN A 38 -9.50 1.31 -15.85
CA ASN A 38 -10.90 0.96 -16.03
C ASN A 38 -11.42 0.04 -14.91
N PHE A 39 -10.61 -0.94 -14.51
CA PHE A 39 -10.94 -1.82 -13.38
C PHE A 39 -11.14 -1.05 -12.07
N LEU A 40 -10.28 -0.08 -11.78
CA LEU A 40 -10.37 0.75 -10.56
C LEU A 40 -11.47 1.82 -10.64
N ASN A 41 -11.91 2.18 -11.85
CA ASN A 41 -12.95 3.17 -12.08
C ASN A 41 -14.37 2.55 -12.10
N PHE A 42 -14.67 1.63 -11.18
CA PHE A 42 -15.99 0.99 -11.08
C PHE A 42 -17.11 1.96 -10.66
N TYR A 43 -16.77 3.13 -10.11
CA TYR A 43 -17.70 4.21 -9.80
C TYR A 43 -17.25 5.53 -10.46
N PRO A 44 -17.72 5.82 -11.69
CA PRO A 44 -17.19 6.91 -12.51
C PRO A 44 -17.27 8.29 -11.87
N SER A 45 -18.26 8.55 -11.01
CA SER A 45 -18.44 9.86 -10.36
C SER A 45 -17.32 10.21 -9.38
N VAL A 46 -16.58 9.23 -8.87
CA VAL A 46 -15.45 9.44 -7.93
C VAL A 46 -14.10 9.13 -8.60
N GLY A 47 -14.11 8.40 -9.71
CA GLY A 47 -12.91 8.08 -10.46
C GLY A 47 -12.14 6.89 -9.89
N PRO A 48 -10.99 6.54 -10.49
CA PRO A 48 -10.19 5.37 -10.11
C PRO A 48 -9.48 5.51 -8.75
N LEU A 49 -9.50 6.70 -8.14
CA LEU A 49 -8.94 6.92 -6.81
C LEU A 49 -9.72 6.15 -5.74
N LEU A 50 -11.05 6.05 -5.88
CA LEU A 50 -11.86 5.23 -4.98
C LEU A 50 -11.41 3.77 -5.03
N GLY A 51 -11.21 3.24 -6.23
CA GLY A 51 -10.73 1.87 -6.39
C GLY A 51 -9.39 1.65 -5.72
N LEU A 52 -8.42 2.57 -5.91
CA LEU A 52 -7.13 2.50 -5.22
C LEU A 52 -7.31 2.38 -3.69
N PHE A 53 -8.11 3.26 -3.08
CA PHE A 53 -8.34 3.22 -1.63
C PHE A 53 -9.04 1.94 -1.17
N VAL A 54 -10.08 1.49 -1.89
CA VAL A 54 -10.83 0.29 -1.53
C VAL A 54 -9.93 -0.94 -1.59
N PHE A 55 -9.19 -1.15 -2.69
CA PHE A 55 -8.31 -2.31 -2.82
C PHE A 55 -7.15 -2.28 -1.83
N SER A 56 -6.53 -1.12 -1.60
CA SER A 56 -5.50 -0.98 -0.55
C SER A 56 -6.05 -1.21 0.85
N GLY A 57 -7.29 -0.78 1.14
CA GLY A 57 -7.98 -1.05 2.40
C GLY A 57 -8.27 -2.54 2.60
N VAL A 58 -8.70 -3.25 1.56
CA VAL A 58 -8.88 -4.71 1.60
C VAL A 58 -7.54 -5.41 1.88
N VAL A 59 -6.46 -5.00 1.20
CA VAL A 59 -5.12 -5.54 1.43
C VAL A 59 -4.64 -5.27 2.85
N PHE A 60 -4.91 -4.08 3.40
CA PHE A 60 -4.62 -3.77 4.80
C PHE A 60 -5.35 -4.73 5.75
N LEU A 61 -6.67 -4.87 5.61
CA LEU A 61 -7.47 -5.74 6.48
C LEU A 61 -7.04 -7.21 6.39
N ALA A 62 -6.85 -7.72 5.18
CA ALA A 62 -6.35 -9.08 4.96
C ALA A 62 -4.97 -9.27 5.62
N SER A 63 -4.07 -8.29 5.47
CA SER A 63 -2.74 -8.33 6.07
C SER A 63 -2.78 -8.26 7.59
N VAL A 64 -3.66 -7.45 8.18
CA VAL A 64 -3.86 -7.42 9.65
C VAL A 64 -4.23 -8.82 10.14
N LEU A 65 -5.21 -9.48 9.51
CA LEU A 65 -5.62 -10.83 9.88
C LEU A 65 -4.46 -11.83 9.77
N ILE A 66 -3.70 -11.79 8.66
CA ILE A 66 -2.52 -12.64 8.47
C ILE A 66 -1.49 -12.40 9.57
N PHE A 67 -1.17 -11.15 9.89
CA PHE A 67 -0.17 -10.82 10.90
C PHE A 67 -0.64 -11.04 12.33
N LEU A 68 -1.94 -11.08 12.60
CA LEU A 68 -2.48 -11.54 13.88
C LEU A 68 -2.25 -13.05 14.09
N ILE A 69 -2.24 -13.83 13.00
CA ILE A 69 -1.99 -15.28 13.02
C ILE A 69 -0.48 -15.57 13.10
N THR A 70 0.34 -14.89 12.28
CA THR A 70 1.80 -15.14 12.23
C THR A 70 2.57 -14.52 13.40
N LYS A 71 1.99 -13.53 14.08
CA LYS A 71 2.50 -12.90 15.31
C LYS A 71 3.97 -12.46 15.21
N PRO A 72 4.31 -11.50 14.32
CA PRO A 72 5.66 -10.98 14.22
C PRO A 72 6.11 -10.37 15.55
N LYS A 73 7.21 -10.92 16.11
CA LYS A 73 7.68 -10.61 17.47
C LYS A 73 8.48 -9.30 17.57
N SER A 74 9.10 -8.85 16.47
CA SER A 74 9.98 -7.68 16.49
C SER A 74 9.24 -6.37 16.20
N GLN A 75 8.98 -5.59 17.25
CA GLN A 75 8.41 -4.24 17.14
C GLN A 75 9.36 -3.28 16.42
N LYS A 76 10.67 -3.34 16.74
CA LYS A 76 11.68 -2.49 16.11
C LYS A 76 11.70 -2.69 14.60
N THR A 77 11.62 -3.94 14.14
CA THR A 77 11.54 -4.26 12.70
C THR A 77 10.24 -3.74 12.09
N ALA A 78 9.09 -3.99 12.73
CA ALA A 78 7.80 -3.53 12.23
C ALA A 78 7.76 -2.01 12.04
N PHE A 79 8.30 -1.27 13.01
CA PHE A 79 8.41 0.19 12.96
C PHE A 79 9.29 0.65 11.80
N TRP A 80 10.51 0.11 11.67
CA TRP A 80 11.41 0.50 10.57
C TRP A 80 10.86 0.16 9.20
N VAL A 81 10.23 -1.00 9.05
CA VAL A 81 9.57 -1.39 7.79
C VAL A 81 8.46 -0.43 7.43
N TYR A 82 7.65 -0.01 8.41
CA TYR A 82 6.62 1.01 8.20
C TYR A 82 7.22 2.37 7.79
N ILE A 83 8.23 2.86 8.50
CA ILE A 83 8.88 4.14 8.19
C ILE A 83 9.49 4.11 6.78
N ILE A 84 10.23 3.07 6.43
CA ILE A 84 10.82 2.92 5.09
C ILE A 84 9.72 2.86 4.04
N SER A 85 8.64 2.10 4.27
CA SER A 85 7.50 2.02 3.35
C SER A 85 6.79 3.35 3.17
N ALA A 86 6.66 4.15 4.22
CA ALA A 86 6.08 5.49 4.15
C ALA A 86 6.97 6.47 3.36
N ILE A 87 8.29 6.40 3.54
CA ILE A 87 9.25 7.20 2.75
C ILE A 87 9.19 6.79 1.27
N ILE A 88 9.22 5.49 0.97
CA ILE A 88 9.10 4.99 -0.40
C ILE A 88 7.76 5.43 -1.00
N PHE A 89 6.66 5.27 -0.27
CA PHE A 89 5.35 5.71 -0.71
C PHE A 89 5.36 7.19 -1.08
N PHE A 90 5.90 8.06 -0.22
CA PHE A 90 5.99 9.50 -0.48
C PHE A 90 6.71 9.79 -1.80
N PHE A 91 7.87 9.16 -2.04
CA PHE A 91 8.60 9.33 -3.29
C PHE A 91 7.85 8.75 -4.49
N MET A 92 7.21 7.60 -4.35
CA MET A 92 6.49 6.93 -5.44
C MET A 92 5.17 7.61 -5.83
N VAL A 93 4.64 8.52 -5.00
CA VAL A 93 3.50 9.37 -5.37
C VAL A 93 3.91 10.79 -5.77
N PHE A 94 5.19 11.15 -5.57
CA PHE A 94 5.69 12.48 -5.88
C PHE A 94 5.94 12.62 -7.39
N PRO A 95 5.35 13.63 -8.09
CA PRO A 95 5.35 13.69 -9.55
C PRO A 95 6.74 13.58 -10.22
N PRO A 96 7.80 14.23 -9.71
CA PRO A 96 9.15 14.12 -10.28
C PRO A 96 9.74 12.70 -10.35
N ILE A 97 9.25 11.77 -9.53
CA ILE A 97 9.67 10.36 -9.55
C ILE A 97 8.58 9.50 -10.20
N PHE A 98 7.32 9.78 -9.88
CA PHE A 98 6.16 9.05 -10.37
C PHE A 98 6.00 9.12 -11.90
N GLU A 99 6.06 10.32 -12.48
CA GLU A 99 5.79 10.51 -13.91
C GLU A 99 6.83 9.81 -14.81
N PRO A 100 8.16 9.92 -14.56
CA PRO A 100 9.14 9.17 -15.35
C PRO A 100 8.95 7.66 -15.26
N LEU A 101 8.59 7.16 -14.07
CA LEU A 101 8.43 5.73 -13.84
C LEU A 101 7.18 5.19 -14.54
N VAL A 102 6.09 5.95 -14.54
CA VAL A 102 4.90 5.64 -15.34
C VAL A 102 5.22 5.67 -16.84
N GLY A 103 5.94 6.69 -17.31
CA GLY A 103 6.37 6.80 -18.72
C GLY A 103 7.16 5.58 -19.17
N PHE A 104 8.19 5.22 -18.40
CA PHE A 104 9.01 4.03 -18.64
C PHE A 104 8.17 2.74 -18.72
N LEU A 105 7.26 2.52 -17.77
CA LEU A 105 6.40 1.32 -17.76
C LEU A 105 5.35 1.30 -18.87
N ALA A 106 4.87 2.48 -19.28
CA ALA A 106 3.93 2.62 -20.38
C ALA A 106 4.61 2.51 -21.76
N GLY A 107 5.94 2.37 -21.82
CA GLY A 107 6.72 2.35 -23.06
C GLY A 107 6.75 3.69 -23.78
N LYS A 108 6.71 4.79 -23.03
CA LYS A 108 6.71 6.18 -23.52
C LYS A 108 7.97 6.93 -23.12
#